data_AF-A0A920VCP0-F1
#
_entry.id   AF-A0A920VCP0-F1
#
_cell.length_a   1.000
_cell.length_b   1.000
_cell.length_c   1.000
_cell.angle_alpha   90.00
_cell.angle_beta   90.00
_cell.angle_gamma   90.00
#
_symmetry.space_group_name_H-M   'P 1'
#
loop_
_entity.id
_entity.type
_entity.pdbx_description
1 polymer ?
#
loop_
_entity_poly.entity_id
_entity_poly.type
_entity_poly.pdbx_seq_one_letter_code
_entity_poly.pdbx_strand_id
1 'polypeptide(L)'
;MKLESAAPAMGLRIDQLSLAKEGNRAVDELRALLLEHQLLVITKQQLTSEQLMDFGRGWGELMTHPSSMAHQILTFRRSRTKAKSKVKASARGIPT
;
A
#
# COMPACT_ATOMS: atom_id res chain seq x y z
N MET A 1 -3.60 -13.62 19.71
CA MET A 1 -4.65 -12.79 19.12
C MET A 1 -5.76 -12.58 20.16
N LYS A 2 -6.21 -11.36 20.40
CA LYS A 2 -7.30 -11.06 21.37
C LYS A 2 -8.55 -10.61 20.61
N LEU A 3 -9.69 -11.21 20.91
CA LEU A 3 -10.96 -10.99 20.22
C LEU A 3 -11.95 -10.27 21.14
N GLU A 4 -12.58 -9.21 20.65
CA GLU A 4 -13.62 -8.45 21.37
C GLU A 4 -14.79 -8.17 20.42
N SER A 5 -16.03 -8.28 20.90
CA SER A 5 -17.20 -7.93 20.09
C SER A 5 -17.20 -6.43 19.77
N ALA A 6 -17.31 -6.09 18.48
CA ALA A 6 -17.25 -4.69 18.03
C ALA A 6 -18.65 -4.06 17.93
N ALA A 7 -19.68 -4.84 17.63
CA ALA A 7 -21.07 -4.41 17.60
C ALA A 7 -22.04 -5.57 17.89
N PRO A 8 -23.28 -5.28 18.32
CA PRO A 8 -24.28 -6.32 18.55
C PRO A 8 -24.58 -7.06 17.24
N ALA A 9 -24.53 -8.40 17.29
CA ALA A 9 -24.81 -9.34 16.20
C ALA A 9 -23.80 -9.43 15.04
N MET A 10 -22.98 -8.41 14.77
CA MET A 10 -21.98 -8.42 13.69
C MET A 10 -20.77 -7.57 14.09
N GLY A 11 -19.57 -8.00 13.69
CA GLY A 11 -18.34 -7.25 13.92
C GLY A 11 -17.51 -7.80 15.06
N LEU A 12 -16.26 -8.14 14.73
CA LEU A 12 -15.24 -8.56 15.67
C LEU A 12 -14.06 -7.61 15.62
N ARG A 13 -13.64 -7.14 16.79
CA ARG A 13 -12.42 -6.38 16.96
C ARG A 13 -11.29 -7.32 17.35
N ILE A 14 -10.17 -7.16 16.66
CA ILE A 14 -8.95 -7.95 16.88
C ILE A 14 -7.85 -7.01 17.36
N ASP A 15 -7.38 -7.27 18.57
CA ASP A 15 -6.24 -6.61 19.18
C ASP A 15 -5.06 -7.60 19.27
N GLN A 16 -3.83 -7.06 19.35
CA GLN A 16 -2.57 -7.84 19.45
C GLN A 16 -2.28 -8.77 18.27
N LEU A 17 -2.72 -8.41 17.06
CA LEU A 17 -2.28 -9.02 15.81
C LEU A 17 -1.44 -8.01 15.03
N SER A 18 -0.26 -8.39 14.54
CA SER A 18 0.55 -7.55 13.64
C SER A 18 0.45 -8.05 12.22
N LEU A 19 -0.28 -7.34 11.36
CA LEU A 19 -0.45 -7.75 9.96
C LEU A 19 0.87 -7.73 9.18
N ALA A 20 1.80 -6.84 9.55
CA ALA A 20 3.12 -6.76 8.92
C ALA A 20 4.00 -8.00 9.13
N LYS A 21 3.80 -8.75 10.22
CA LYS A 21 4.65 -9.91 10.58
C LYS A 21 3.92 -11.23 10.38
N GLU A 22 2.65 -11.27 10.75
CA GLU A 22 1.88 -12.50 10.88
C GLU A 22 0.65 -12.52 9.99
N GLY A 23 0.34 -11.42 9.29
CA GLY A 23 -0.88 -11.24 8.52
C GLY A 23 -1.13 -12.38 7.54
N ASN A 24 -0.12 -12.77 6.76
CA ASN A 24 -0.24 -13.86 5.77
C ASN A 24 -0.46 -15.23 6.41
N ARG A 25 0.08 -15.47 7.61
CA ARG A 25 -0.10 -16.74 8.33
C ARG A 25 -1.47 -16.81 9.01
N ALA A 26 -2.02 -15.66 9.38
CA ALA A 26 -3.30 -15.55 10.06
C ALA A 26 -4.51 -15.51 9.08
N VAL A 27 -4.29 -15.47 7.76
CA VAL A 27 -5.38 -15.27 6.78
C VAL A 27 -6.49 -16.31 6.92
N ASP A 28 -6.16 -17.59 7.08
CA ASP A 28 -7.18 -18.64 7.16
C ASP A 28 -8.04 -18.52 8.43
N GLU A 29 -7.42 -18.17 9.56
CA GLU A 29 -8.10 -17.90 10.82
C GLU A 29 -8.98 -16.65 10.70
N LEU A 30 -8.46 -15.57 10.12
CA LEU A 30 -9.21 -14.36 9.86
C LEU A 30 -10.37 -14.61 8.89
N ARG A 31 -10.21 -15.50 7.91
CA ARG A 31 -11.29 -15.86 6.98
C ARG A 31 -12.44 -16.55 7.71
N ALA A 32 -12.14 -17.48 8.62
CA ALA A 32 -13.17 -18.12 9.45
C ALA A 32 -13.93 -17.10 10.31
N LEU A 33 -13.20 -16.21 10.99
CA LEU A 33 -13.80 -15.15 11.82
C LEU A 33 -14.62 -14.15 10.98
N LEU A 34 -14.18 -13.85 9.75
CA LEU A 34 -14.92 -12.98 8.85
C LEU A 34 -16.24 -13.61 8.40
N LEU A 35 -16.29 -14.92 8.19
CA LEU A 35 -17.53 -15.62 7.84
C LEU A 35 -18.53 -15.62 9.00
N GLU A 36 -18.05 -15.76 10.23
CA GLU A 36 -18.90 -15.77 11.44
C GLU A 36 -19.39 -14.36 11.81
N HIS A 37 -18.48 -13.38 11.85
CA HIS A 37 -18.77 -12.06 12.37
C HIS A 37 -19.03 -11.01 11.29
N GLN A 38 -18.87 -11.33 10.01
CA GLN A 38 -19.15 -10.51 8.82
C GLN A 38 -18.30 -9.24 8.67
N LEU A 39 -17.65 -8.78 9.74
CA LEU A 39 -16.79 -7.62 9.78
C LEU A 39 -15.65 -7.86 10.77
N LEU A 40 -14.42 -7.59 10.34
CA LEU A 40 -13.23 -7.61 11.20
C LEU A 40 -12.61 -6.21 11.29
N VAL A 41 -12.36 -5.76 12.52
CA VAL A 41 -11.68 -4.50 12.80
C VAL A 41 -10.36 -4.80 13.50
N ILE A 42 -9.26 -4.69 12.77
CA ILE A 42 -7.91 -4.96 13.30
C ILE A 42 -7.27 -3.63 13.66
N THR A 43 -7.04 -3.39 14.95
CA THR A 43 -6.59 -2.07 15.42
C THR A 43 -5.06 -1.95 15.45
N LYS A 44 -4.56 -0.71 15.59
CA LYS A 44 -3.12 -0.39 15.80
C LYS A 44 -2.20 -0.88 14.67
N GLN A 45 -2.68 -0.89 13.43
CA GLN A 45 -1.89 -1.26 12.26
C GLN A 45 -1.16 -0.05 11.69
N GLN A 46 0.15 -0.16 11.53
CA GLN A 46 0.98 0.76 10.75
C GLN A 46 1.60 -0.04 9.62
N LEU A 47 0.93 -0.05 8.46
CA LEU A 47 1.35 -0.80 7.29
C LEU A 47 1.88 0.15 6.22
N THR A 48 2.98 -0.24 5.58
CA THR A 48 3.35 0.35 4.29
C THR A 48 2.35 -0.08 3.21
N SER A 49 2.31 0.64 2.09
CA SER A 49 1.46 0.24 0.95
C SER A 49 1.78 -1.16 0.46
N GLU A 50 3.06 -1.55 0.44
CA GLU A 50 3.53 -2.88 0.03
C GLU A 50 3.02 -3.95 1.00
N GLN A 51 3.17 -3.74 2.31
CA GLN A 51 2.69 -4.67 3.33
C GLN A 51 1.18 -4.88 3.29
N LEU A 52 0.41 -3.81 3.01
CA LEU A 52 -1.03 -3.91 2.83
C LEU A 52 -1.40 -4.72 1.57
N MET A 53 -0.68 -4.50 0.47
CA MET A 53 -0.89 -5.27 -0.76
C MET A 53 -0.55 -6.74 -0.57
N ASP A 54 0.57 -7.03 0.10
CA ASP A 54 0.99 -8.40 0.40
C ASP A 54 -0.01 -9.13 1.30
N PHE A 55 -0.53 -8.45 2.32
CA PHE A 55 -1.63 -8.99 3.12
C PHE A 55 -2.85 -9.27 2.25
N GLY A 56 -3.25 -8.34 1.38
CA GLY A 56 -4.35 -8.50 0.44
C GLY A 56 -4.20 -9.70 -0.50
N ARG A 57 -2.96 -10.04 -0.90
CA ARG A 57 -2.68 -11.19 -1.80
C ARG A 57 -3.03 -12.52 -1.14
N GLY A 58 -2.99 -12.59 0.19
CA GLY A 58 -3.44 -13.77 0.92
C GLY A 58 -4.95 -14.02 0.82
N TRP A 59 -5.74 -12.98 0.55
CA TRP A 59 -7.20 -13.09 0.45
C TRP A 59 -7.68 -13.47 -0.95
N GLY A 60 -6.87 -13.20 -1.97
CA GLY A 60 -7.16 -13.48 -3.37
C GLY A 60 -6.37 -12.57 -4.31
N GLU A 61 -6.77 -12.54 -5.58
CA GLU A 61 -6.16 -11.64 -6.56
C GLU A 61 -6.51 -10.17 -6.27
N LEU A 62 -5.49 -9.30 -6.20
CA LEU A 62 -5.72 -7.86 -6.05
C LEU A 62 -6.18 -7.26 -7.36
N MET A 63 -7.36 -6.66 -7.34
CA MET A 63 -7.80 -5.80 -8.43
C MET A 63 -7.08 -4.46 -8.36
N THR A 64 -6.54 -4.03 -9.51
CA THR A 64 -5.99 -2.68 -9.65
C THR A 64 -7.08 -1.75 -10.15
N HIS A 65 -7.48 -0.76 -9.35
CA HIS A 65 -8.46 0.23 -9.80
C HIS A 65 -7.84 1.12 -10.89
N PRO A 66 -8.53 1.38 -12.03
CA PRO A 66 -7.98 2.17 -13.13
C PRO A 66 -7.52 3.58 -12.73
N SER A 67 -8.17 4.22 -11.74
CA SER A 67 -7.75 5.55 -11.27
C SER A 67 -6.40 5.53 -10.53
N SER A 68 -5.97 4.40 -9.98
CA SER A 68 -4.65 4.25 -9.35
C SER A 68 -3.52 4.20 -10.38
N MET A 69 -3.82 3.86 -11.64
CA MET A 69 -2.85 3.87 -12.75
C MET A 69 -2.53 5.30 -13.22
N ALA A 70 -3.48 6.24 -13.10
CA ALA A 70 -3.28 7.63 -13.54
C ALA A 70 -2.19 8.35 -12.73
N HIS A 71 -2.00 7.99 -11.46
CA HIS A 71 -0.99 8.61 -10.61
C HIS A 71 0.45 8.28 -11.07
N GLN A 72 0.69 7.04 -11.54
CA GLN A 72 2.01 6.61 -12.04
C GLN A 72 2.36 7.24 -13.39
N ILE A 73 1.38 7.43 -14.27
CA ILE A 73 1.57 8.05 -15.60
C ILE A 73 1.95 9.54 -15.47
N LEU A 74 1.35 10.25 -14.51
CA LEU A 74 1.63 11.67 -14.28
C LEU A 74 3.00 11.93 -13.63
N THR A 75 3.51 11.00 -12.81
CA THR A 75 4.87 11.12 -12.25
C THR A 75 5.94 10.91 -13.31
N PHE A 76 5.74 9.96 -14.24
CA PHE A 76 6.67 9.69 -15.33
C PHE A 76 6.84 10.90 -16.27
N ARG A 77 5.78 11.69 -16.52
CA ARG A 77 5.87 12.86 -17.42
C ARG A 77 6.71 14.01 -16.84
N ARG A 78 6.84 14.11 -15.50
CA ARG A 78 7.57 15.20 -14.84
C ARG A 78 9.10 15.03 -14.85
N SER A 79 9.62 13.82 -15.04
CA SER A 79 11.07 13.56 -15.00
C SER A 79 11.81 13.87 -16.30
N ARG A 80 11.11 14.09 -17.43
CA ARG A 80 11.75 14.46 -18.71
C ARG A 80 12.06 15.95 -18.89
N THR A 81 11.59 16.85 -18.01
CA THR A 81 11.72 18.30 -18.23
C THR A 81 12.93 18.96 -17.55
N LYS A 82 13.73 18.23 -16.76
CA LYS A 82 14.95 18.77 -16.11
C LYS A 82 16.28 18.42 -16.81
N ALA A 83 16.25 17.90 -18.03
CA ALA A 83 17.46 17.51 -18.78
C ALA A 83 17.79 18.42 -19.97
N LYS A 84 17.61 19.74 -19.86
CA LYS A 84 18.16 20.72 -20.84
C LYS A 84 18.53 22.05 -20.17
N SER A 85 19.54 22.06 -19.32
CA SER A 85 20.30 23.29 -19.01
C SER A 85 21.70 22.94 -18.54
N LYS A 86 22.55 22.47 -19.46
CA LYS A 86 24.00 22.50 -19.30
C LYS A 86 24.68 22.32 -20.66
N VAL A 87 24.49 23.28 -21.57
CA VAL A 87 25.33 23.35 -22.79
C VAL A 87 25.69 24.81 -23.05
N LYS A 88 27.01 25.04 -23.15
CA LYS A 88 27.74 26.18 -23.71
C LYS A 88 27.87 27.48 -22.89
N ALA A 89 28.98 27.55 -22.16
CA ALA A 89 29.85 28.72 -22.17
C ALA A 89 31.31 28.25 -22.10
N SER A 90 31.82 27.78 -23.24
CA SER A 90 33.26 27.63 -23.50
C SER A 90 33.48 28.05 -24.95
N ALA A 91 34.61 28.71 -25.19
CA ALA A 91 35.08 29.36 -26.41
C ALA A 91 34.66 30.84 -26.61
N ARG A 92 35.58 31.72 -26.21
CA ARG A 92 36.08 32.79 -27.09
C ARG A 92 37.52 33.17 -26.68
N GLY A 93 38.50 32.57 -27.36
CA GLY A 93 39.66 33.35 -27.83
C GLY A 93 39.14 34.36 -28.88
N ILE A 94 39.88 35.34 -29.38
CA ILE A 94 41.31 35.37 -29.76
C ILE A 94 41.75 36.87 -29.82
N PRO A 95 42.84 37.27 -30.51
CA PRO A 95 44.07 37.86 -29.98
C PRO A 95 44.21 39.39 -30.23
N THR A 96 45.23 40.00 -29.63
CA THR A 96 46.25 40.87 -30.27
C THR A 96 47.27 41.25 -29.22
#